data_AF-A0A2N9HUU8-F1
#
_entry.id   AF-A0A2N9HUU8-F1
#
_cell.length_a   1.000
_cell.length_b   1.000
_cell.length_c   1.000
_cell.angle_alpha   90.00
_cell.angle_beta   90.00
_cell.angle_gamma   90.00
#
_symmetry.space_group_name_H-M   'P 1'
#
loop_
_entity.id
_entity.type
_entity.pdbx_description
1 polymer ?
#
loop_
_entity_poly.entity_id
_entity_poly.type
_entity_poly.pdbx_seq_one_letter_code
_entity_poly.pdbx_strand_id
1 'polypeptide(L)'
;MAASEHIVLQFGTSSASLSAKIHPLVIFNICDCYVRRPDQAERVITGTLLGSILPDGTVDIRNSYAVPHSESSDQVPAYKG
;
A
#
# COMPACT_ATOMS: atom_id res chain seq x y z
N MET A 1 9.51 19.68 23.05
CA MET A 1 8.90 19.78 21.70
C MET A 1 9.65 18.80 20.79
N ALA A 2 9.26 17.53 20.78
CA ALA A 2 9.84 16.55 19.85
C ALA A 2 9.09 16.69 18.53
N ALA A 3 9.79 17.11 17.48
CA ALA A 3 9.25 17.16 16.13
C ALA A 3 9.04 15.72 15.65
N SER A 4 7.81 15.35 15.31
CA SER A 4 7.50 14.10 14.64
C SER A 4 8.02 14.17 13.21
N GLU A 5 9.19 13.58 12.96
CA GLU A 5 9.69 13.42 11.60
C GLU A 5 8.88 12.32 10.91
N HIS A 6 7.98 12.75 10.02
CA HIS A 6 7.27 11.84 9.12
C HIS A 6 8.27 11.38 8.05
N ILE A 7 8.73 10.12 8.17
CA ILE A 7 9.49 9.46 7.11
C ILE A 7 8.51 9.16 5.96
N VAL A 8 8.40 10.09 5.02
CA VAL A 8 7.70 9.88 3.76
C VAL A 8 8.70 9.30 2.74
N LEU A 9 8.40 8.09 2.26
CA LEU A 9 9.11 7.51 1.11
C LEU A 9 8.67 8.24 -0.16
N GLN A 10 9.37 9.32 -0.49
CA GLN A 10 9.11 10.10 -1.69
C GLN A 10 9.77 9.40 -2.89
N PHE A 11 8.96 8.68 -3.69
CA PHE A 11 9.42 8.07 -4.94
C PHE A 11 9.51 9.15 -6.03
N GLY A 12 10.67 9.80 -6.14
CA GLY A 12 10.98 10.63 -7.31
C GLY A 12 10.96 9.78 -8.58
N THR A 13 10.51 10.34 -9.69
CA THR A 13 10.56 9.70 -11.02
C THR A 13 12.02 9.62 -11.49
N SER A 14 12.81 8.75 -10.87
CA SER A 14 14.16 8.44 -11.31
C SER A 14 14.09 7.36 -12.39
N SER A 15 14.91 7.49 -13.43
CA SER A 15 15.13 6.44 -14.44
C SER A 15 15.90 5.23 -13.89
N ALA A 16 16.07 5.12 -12.56
CA ALA A 16 16.74 4.00 -11.93
C ALA A 16 15.80 2.79 -11.90
N SER A 17 16.23 1.69 -12.50
CA SER A 17 15.54 0.41 -12.43
C SER A 17 15.50 -0.07 -10.98
N LEU A 18 14.34 -0.01 -10.33
CA LEU A 18 14.11 -0.60 -9.02
C LEU A 18 13.84 -2.09 -9.17
N SER A 19 14.58 -2.93 -8.44
CA SER A 19 14.31 -4.37 -8.39
C SER A 19 13.47 -4.69 -7.16
N ALA A 20 12.44 -5.52 -7.32
CA ALA A 20 11.61 -6.00 -6.23
C ALA A 20 11.46 -7.52 -6.30
N LYS A 21 11.50 -8.17 -5.14
CA LYS A 21 11.26 -9.60 -4.97
C LYS A 21 10.02 -9.77 -4.11
N ILE A 22 9.08 -10.58 -4.60
CA ILE A 22 7.80 -10.84 -3.91
C ILE A 22 7.76 -12.30 -3.49
N HIS A 23 7.59 -12.54 -2.20
CA HIS A 23 7.32 -13.88 -1.68
C HIS A 23 5.91 -14.34 -2.10
N PRO A 24 5.72 -15.61 -2.52
CA PRO A 24 4.42 -16.12 -2.96
C PRO A 24 3.28 -15.93 -1.95
N LEU A 25 3.60 -15.94 -0.65
CA LEU A 25 2.65 -15.64 0.44
C LEU A 25 1.89 -14.33 0.23
N VAL A 26 2.57 -13.29 -0.27
CA VAL A 26 1.99 -11.97 -0.53
C VAL A 26 0.87 -12.07 -1.57
N ILE A 27 1.10 -12.84 -2.64
CA ILE A 27 0.11 -13.06 -3.69
C ILE A 27 -1.09 -13.83 -3.14
N PHE A 28 -0.85 -14.87 -2.34
CA PHE A 28 -1.92 -15.61 -1.69
C PHE A 28 -2.75 -14.74 -0.76
N ASN A 29 -2.12 -13.87 0.04
CA ASN A 29 -2.83 -12.93 0.91
C ASN A 29 -3.70 -11.96 0.11
N ILE A 30 -3.20 -11.46 -1.03
CA ILE A 30 -3.97 -10.56 -1.91
C ILE A 30 -5.18 -11.28 -2.48
N CYS A 31 -5.00 -12.49 -3.03
CA CYS A 31 -6.09 -13.28 -3.58
C CYS A 31 -7.14 -13.63 -2.52
N ASP A 32 -6.69 -14.07 -1.34
CA ASP A 32 -7.53 -14.43 -0.19
C ASP A 32 -8.35 -13.22 0.30
N CYS A 33 -7.72 -12.05 0.43
CA CYS A 33 -8.42 -10.81 0.74
C CYS A 33 -9.46 -10.43 -0.33
N TYR A 34 -9.13 -10.60 -1.62
CA TYR A 34 -10.02 -10.25 -2.72
C TYR A 34 -11.29 -11.12 -2.75
N VAL A 35 -11.17 -12.43 -2.54
CA VAL A 35 -12.31 -13.37 -2.58
C VAL A 35 -13.20 -13.29 -1.34
N ARG A 36 -12.67 -12.83 -0.20
CA ARG A 36 -13.44 -12.66 1.04
C ARG A 36 -14.04 -11.25 1.20
N ARG A 37 -13.86 -10.36 0.23
CA ARG A 37 -14.42 -9.00 0.34
C ARG A 37 -15.95 -9.03 0.31
N PRO A 38 -16.64 -8.07 0.95
CA PRO A 38 -18.08 -7.89 0.79
C PRO A 38 -18.42 -7.51 -0.66
N ASP A 39 -19.55 -7.99 -1.19
CA ASP A 39 -19.97 -7.75 -2.58
C ASP A 39 -20.10 -6.26 -2.96
N GLN A 40 -20.31 -5.38 -1.97
CA GLN A 40 -20.44 -3.93 -2.15
C GLN A 40 -19.13 -3.16 -2.02
N ALA A 41 -18.00 -3.84 -1.77
CA ALA A 41 -16.68 -3.23 -1.80
C ALA A 41 -16.22 -3.09 -3.26
N GLU A 42 -16.61 -1.96 -3.89
CA GLU A 42 -16.30 -1.62 -5.28
C GLU A 42 -14.78 -1.61 -5.55
N ARG A 43 -13.99 -1.24 -4.55
CA ARG A 43 -12.53 -1.26 -4.60
C ARG A 43 -11.97 -1.81 -3.30
N VAL A 44 -11.29 -2.95 -3.39
CA VAL A 44 -10.31 -3.33 -2.36
C VAL A 44 -9.14 -2.39 -2.57
N ILE A 45 -9.07 -1.32 -1.78
CA ILE A 45 -7.87 -0.49 -1.73
C ILE A 45 -6.77 -1.39 -1.19
N THR A 46 -5.74 -1.56 -2.01
CA THR A 46 -4.61 -2.46 -1.81
C THR A 46 -4.05 -2.36 -0.39
N GLY A 47 -3.73 -3.51 0.19
CA GLY A 47 -3.16 -3.60 1.52
C GLY A 47 -1.76 -2.99 1.67
N THR A 48 -1.27 -2.92 2.89
CA THR A 48 0.12 -2.54 3.17
C THR A 48 1.06 -3.70 2.84
N LEU A 49 2.11 -3.44 2.08
CA LEU A 49 3.20 -4.39 1.82
C LEU A 49 4.25 -4.28 2.92
N LEU A 50 4.66 -5.42 3.47
CA LEU A 50 5.65 -5.52 4.53
C LEU A 50 6.91 -6.22 4.02
N GLY A 51 8.05 -5.62 4.33
CA GLY A 51 9.32 -6.06 3.78
C GLY A 51 10.50 -5.24 4.27
N SER A 52 11.62 -5.39 3.58
CA SER A 52 12.87 -4.68 3.84
C SER A 52 13.60 -4.40 2.55
N ILE A 53 14.45 -3.39 2.54
CA ILE A 53 15.38 -3.14 1.43
C ILE A 53 16.64 -3.95 1.71
N LEU A 54 17.05 -4.79 0.77
CA LEU A 54 18.26 -5.59 0.84
C LEU A 54 19.51 -4.70 0.62
N PRO A 55 20.71 -5.14 1.02
CA PRO A 55 21.94 -4.35 0.85
C PRO A 55 22.26 -3.97 -0.60
N ASP A 56 21.73 -4.71 -1.58
CA ASP A 56 21.86 -4.43 -3.01
C ASP A 56 20.83 -3.41 -3.54
N GLY A 57 19.96 -2.89 -2.67
CA GLY A 57 18.88 -1.97 -3.02
C GLY A 57 17.59 -2.64 -3.51
N THR A 58 17.56 -3.98 -3.58
CA THR A 58 16.34 -4.72 -3.96
C THR A 58 15.30 -4.62 -2.85
N VAL A 59 14.05 -4.34 -3.22
CA VAL A 59 12.91 -4.35 -2.28
C VAL A 59 12.45 -5.79 -2.08
N ASP A 60 12.65 -6.34 -0.88
CA ASP A 60 12.22 -7.69 -0.52
C ASP A 60 10.88 -7.65 0.22
N ILE A 61 9.82 -8.11 -0.45
CA ILE A 61 8.43 -8.03 0.00
C ILE A 61 8.02 -9.42 0.50
N ARG A 62 7.81 -9.52 1.82
CA ARG A 62 7.65 -10.80 2.52
C ARG A 62 6.23 -11.06 3.01
N ASN A 63 5.44 -10.02 3.24
CA ASN A 63 4.06 -10.15 3.70
C ASN A 63 3.20 -8.99 3.22
N SER A 64 1.88 -9.13 3.36
CA SER A 64 0.90 -8.08 3.09
C SER A 64 -0.36 -8.32 3.91
N TYR A 65 -1.04 -7.23 4.28
CA TYR A 65 -2.37 -7.29 4.91
C TYR A 65 -3.28 -6.22 4.33
N ALA A 66 -4.56 -6.54 4.17
CA ALA A 66 -5.56 -5.59 3.71
C ALA A 66 -5.77 -4.49 4.76
N VAL A 67 -5.81 -3.24 4.31
CA VAL A 67 -6.24 -2.12 5.16
C VAL A 67 -7.73 -1.93 4.90
N PRO A 68 -8.60 -2.03 5.92
CA PRO A 68 -10.01 -1.76 5.75
C PRO A 68 -10.18 -0.27 5.48
N HIS A 69 -10.47 0.07 4.22
CA HIS A 69 -10.96 1.40 3.87
C HIS A 69 -12.47 1.38 3.96
N SER A 70 -13.02 2.08 4.96
CA SER A 70 -14.38 2.56 4.86
C SER A 70 -14.37 3.64 3.79
N GLU A 71 -15.07 3.45 2.69
CA GLU A 71 -15.46 4.55 1.81
C GLU A 71 -16.44 5.44 2.61
N SER A 72 -15.96 6.14 3.65
CA SER A 72 -16.58 7.40 4.01
C SER A 72 -16.27 8.28 2.82
N SER A 73 -17.26 8.43 1.95
CA SER A 73 -17.33 9.50 1.00
C SER A 73 -17.10 10.82 1.75
N ASP A 74 -15.85 11.22 1.93
CA ASP A 74 -15.52 12.63 2.04
C ASP A 74 -15.86 13.19 0.66
N GLN A 75 -17.17 13.44 0.49
CA GLN A 75 -17.66 14.49 -0.36
C GLN A 75 -16.88 15.72 0.09
N VAL A 76 -15.79 16.02 -0.61
CA VAL A 76 -15.15 17.33 -0.52
C VAL A 76 -16.28 18.31 -0.85
N PRO A 77 -16.78 19.11 0.10
CA PRO A 77 -17.76 20.12 -0.26
C PRO A 77 -17.06 21.02 -1.27
N ALA A 78 -17.58 21.03 -2.49
CA ALA A 78 -17.14 21.97 -3.50
C ALA A 78 -17.27 23.36 -2.88
N TYR A 79 -16.13 23.97 -2.56
CA TYR A 79 -16.10 25.34 -2.06
C TYR A 79 -16.78 26.21 -3.12
N LYS A 80 -18.00 26.68 -2.80
CA LYS A 80 -18.77 27.63 -3.58
C LYS A 80 -18.70 28.96 -2.83
N GLY A 81 -18.07 29.95 -3.46
CA GLY A 81 -18.08 31.35 -3.00
C GLY A 81 -16.70 31.85 -2.63
#